data_AF-A0A149ZXI8-F1
#
_entry.id   AF-A0A149ZXI8-F1
#
_cell.length_a   1.000
_cell.length_b   1.000
_cell.length_c   1.000
_cell.angle_alpha   90.00
_cell.angle_beta   90.00
_cell.angle_gamma   90.00
#
_symmetry.space_group_name_H-M   'P 1'
#
loop_
_entity.id
_entity.type
_entity.pdbx_description
1 polymer ?
#
loop_
_entity_poly.entity_id
_entity_poly.type
_entity_poly.pdbx_seq_one_letter_code
_entity_poly.pdbx_strand_id
1 'polypeptide(L)'
;MAFVNEDNITDLAIKRWSTARSPRVAELMTALVRHIHDYAREVELTSDEWMAAIEWLTATGQISNDKRQEFILASDVVGLSMLVVQMNNRFAEQATPATVLGPFHIDGSPPAPFGFDMSEGIAGTPLFITGKVTDTTGTPIPAAVLDVWQADASGTYEAQMPAIDEARLRAKYQAREDGTYCVRTIAPLGYTIPMDGPVGKLIERTEISEYRPAHVHFMFDETGYKKLITHLFQKDTDYLDSDVVFGVKDALIVPFIEHAPGPSPDGGVMDQPFVLAHYDFVLQPED
;
A
#
# COMPACT_ATOMS: atom_id res chain seq x y z
N MET A 1 20.35 30.50 34.52
CA MET A 1 20.09 29.58 33.39
C MET A 1 20.89 28.34 33.66
N ALA A 2 20.24 27.16 33.75
CA ALA A 2 20.99 25.91 33.75
C ALA A 2 21.62 25.73 32.37
N PHE A 3 22.92 25.43 32.32
CA PHE A 3 23.57 25.02 31.08
C PHE A 3 23.02 23.65 30.65
N VAL A 4 23.03 23.36 29.35
CA VAL A 4 22.58 22.07 28.81
C VAL A 4 23.44 20.93 29.35
N ASN A 5 22.80 19.85 29.77
CA ASN A 5 23.41 18.56 30.08
C ASN A 5 22.46 17.42 29.65
N GLU A 6 22.92 16.18 29.79
CA GLU A 6 22.16 14.98 29.39
C GLU A 6 20.81 14.86 30.12
N ASP A 7 20.77 15.21 31.40
CA ASP A 7 19.56 15.13 32.23
C ASP A 7 18.49 16.15 31.82
N ASN A 8 18.89 17.34 31.36
CA ASN A 8 17.96 18.46 31.13
C ASN A 8 17.69 18.78 29.65
N ILE A 9 18.45 18.21 28.71
CA ILE A 9 18.36 18.56 27.29
C ILE A 9 16.98 18.23 26.70
N THR A 10 16.35 17.12 27.12
CA THR A 10 15.00 16.74 26.65
C THR A 10 13.96 17.77 27.05
N ASP A 11 13.93 18.17 28.32
CA ASP A 11 12.97 19.17 28.82
C ASP A 11 13.17 20.53 28.15
N LEU A 12 14.43 20.93 27.95
CA LEU A 12 14.77 22.17 27.25
C LEU A 12 14.31 22.13 25.79
N ALA A 13 14.49 21.01 25.09
CA ALA A 13 14.05 20.83 23.71
C ALA A 13 12.51 20.81 23.61
N ILE A 14 11.82 20.06 24.48
CA ILE A 14 10.36 20.03 24.57
C ILE A 14 9.80 21.44 24.81
N LYS A 15 10.38 22.19 25.75
CA LYS A 15 9.97 23.58 26.02
C LYS A 15 10.11 24.50 24.81
N ARG A 16 11.09 24.27 23.94
CA ARG A 16 11.26 25.04 22.70
C ARG A 16 10.21 24.64 21.66
N TRP A 17 10.00 23.35 21.45
CA TRP A 17 8.99 22.87 20.48
C TRP A 17 7.56 23.19 20.92
N SER A 18 7.29 23.31 22.22
CA SER A 18 5.98 23.71 22.74
C SER A 18 5.60 25.15 22.39
N THR A 19 6.52 25.98 21.91
CA THR A 19 6.21 27.36 21.46
C THR A 19 5.76 27.43 20.00
N ALA A 20 5.54 26.29 19.32
CA ALA A 20 5.03 26.29 17.96
C ALA A 20 3.67 27.00 17.88
N ARG A 21 3.45 27.78 16.81
CA ARG A 21 2.22 28.58 16.63
C ARG A 21 0.96 27.72 16.50
N SER A 22 1.10 26.52 15.92
CA SER A 22 0.02 25.55 15.81
C SER A 22 0.04 24.64 17.04
N PRO A 23 -1.08 24.54 17.80
CA PRO A 23 -1.18 23.61 18.93
C PRO A 23 -0.88 22.16 18.53
N ARG A 24 -1.34 21.73 17.35
CA ARG A 24 -1.09 20.37 16.86
C ARG A 24 0.39 20.14 16.52
N VAL A 25 1.06 21.14 15.93
CA VAL A 25 2.51 21.04 15.66
C VAL A 25 3.29 20.97 16.98
N ALA A 26 2.91 21.75 17.99
CA ALA A 26 3.53 21.69 19.31
C ALA A 26 3.39 20.28 19.93
N GLU A 27 2.19 19.71 19.88
CA GLU A 27 1.93 18.35 20.37
C GLU A 27 2.78 17.30 19.65
N LEU A 28 2.76 17.30 18.31
CA LEU A 28 3.51 16.33 17.50
C LEU A 28 5.02 16.42 17.74
N MET A 29 5.59 17.63 17.72
CA MET A 29 7.04 17.80 17.85
C MET A 29 7.53 17.53 19.27
N THR A 30 6.75 17.87 20.30
CA THR A 30 7.14 17.58 21.69
C THR A 30 7.11 16.08 21.99
N ALA A 31 6.13 15.35 21.45
CA ALA A 31 6.10 13.89 21.55
C ALA A 31 7.28 13.25 20.78
N LEU A 32 7.53 13.69 19.54
CA LEU A 32 8.64 13.18 18.72
C LEU A 32 10.00 13.36 19.42
N VAL A 33 10.28 14.56 19.93
CA VAL A 33 11.54 14.86 20.63
C VAL A 33 11.72 13.97 21.85
N ARG A 34 10.65 13.74 22.62
CA ARG A 34 10.68 12.83 23.76
C ARG A 34 11.12 11.44 23.33
N HIS A 35 10.41 10.84 22.36
CA HIS A 35 10.68 9.47 21.92
C HIS A 35 12.06 9.30 21.26
N ILE A 36 12.54 10.27 20.47
CA ILE A 36 13.87 10.18 19.87
C ILE A 36 14.98 10.29 20.93
N HIS A 37 14.82 11.17 21.93
CA HIS A 37 15.80 11.26 23.02
C HIS A 37 15.78 10.01 23.91
N ASP A 38 14.60 9.44 24.17
CA ASP A 38 14.46 8.23 24.96
C ASP A 38 15.09 7.03 24.22
N TYR A 39 14.85 6.89 22.90
CA TYR A 39 15.55 5.89 22.07
C TYR A 39 17.08 6.03 22.14
N ALA A 40 17.60 7.25 21.98
CA ALA A 40 19.04 7.49 22.01
C ALA A 40 19.68 7.10 23.36
N ARG A 41 18.97 7.31 24.48
CA ARG A 41 19.43 6.87 25.80
C ARG A 41 19.27 5.37 26.00
N GLU A 42 18.17 4.80 25.54
CA GLU A 42 17.87 3.36 25.66
C GLU A 42 18.97 2.49 25.05
N VAL A 43 19.49 2.91 23.88
CA VAL A 43 20.52 2.17 23.16
C VAL A 43 21.95 2.71 23.37
N GLU A 44 22.11 3.72 24.23
CA GLU A 44 23.38 4.43 24.44
C GLU A 44 24.05 4.87 23.11
N LEU A 45 23.25 5.49 22.23
CA LEU A 45 23.63 5.77 20.83
C LEU A 45 24.98 6.47 20.71
N THR A 46 25.93 5.83 20.04
CA THR A 46 27.28 6.38 19.85
C THR A 46 27.31 7.47 18.77
N SER A 47 28.37 8.29 18.76
CA SER A 47 28.54 9.30 17.71
C SER A 47 28.69 8.70 16.31
N ASP A 48 29.32 7.54 16.20
CA ASP A 48 29.51 6.83 14.93
C ASP A 48 28.18 6.25 14.42
N GLU A 49 27.39 5.63 15.29
CA GLU A 49 26.04 5.14 14.94
C GLU A 49 25.09 6.29 14.58
N TRP A 50 25.15 7.40 15.32
CA TRP A 50 24.40 8.61 14.99
C TRP A 50 24.78 9.15 13.61
N MET A 51 26.07 9.25 13.29
CA MET A 51 26.52 9.70 11.98
C MET A 51 26.06 8.76 10.87
N ALA A 52 26.15 7.44 11.08
CA ALA A 52 25.64 6.44 10.14
C ALA A 52 24.13 6.59 9.89
N ALA A 53 23.34 6.87 10.93
CA ALA A 53 21.90 7.14 10.78
C ALA A 53 21.63 8.42 9.98
N ILE A 54 22.41 9.49 10.19
CA ILE A 54 22.31 10.74 9.41
C ILE A 54 22.67 10.49 7.93
N GLU A 55 23.72 9.73 7.66
CA GLU A 55 24.10 9.34 6.30
C GLU A 55 23.01 8.49 5.63
N TRP A 56 22.41 7.55 6.35
CA TRP A 56 21.30 6.73 5.86
C TRP A 56 20.06 7.57 5.52
N LEU A 57 19.65 8.50 6.40
CA LEU A 57 18.54 9.43 6.15
C LEU A 57 18.84 10.35 4.95
N THR A 58 20.09 10.81 4.82
CA THR A 58 20.54 11.64 3.70
C THR A 58 20.43 10.88 2.38
N ALA A 59 20.93 9.65 2.32
CA ALA A 59 20.85 8.80 1.14
C ALA A 59 19.40 8.46 0.77
N THR A 60 18.54 8.24 1.77
CA THR A 60 17.10 7.96 1.58
C THR A 60 16.40 9.14 0.92
N GLY A 61 16.72 10.37 1.33
CA GLY A 61 16.23 11.57 0.66
C GLY A 61 16.76 11.75 -0.76
N GLN A 62 18.05 11.48 -0.99
CA GLN A 62 18.70 11.68 -2.29
C GLN A 62 18.23 10.73 -3.39
N ILE A 63 17.87 9.50 -3.04
CA ILE A 63 17.37 8.51 -4.02
C ILE A 63 15.88 8.70 -4.34
N SER A 64 15.15 9.41 -3.48
CA SER A 64 13.71 9.66 -3.65
C SER A 64 13.43 10.68 -4.76
N ASN A 65 12.39 10.43 -5.56
CA ASN A 65 11.92 11.27 -6.67
C ASN A 65 10.41 11.02 -6.94
N ASP A 66 9.87 11.58 -8.02
CA ASP A 66 8.43 11.49 -8.36
C ASP A 66 7.94 10.05 -8.60
N LYS A 67 8.82 9.12 -8.98
CA LYS A 67 8.49 7.70 -9.23
C LYS A 67 8.95 6.76 -8.10
N ARG A 68 9.81 7.23 -7.18
CA ARG A 68 10.38 6.43 -6.08
C ARG A 68 10.36 7.21 -4.77
N GLN A 69 9.66 6.70 -3.77
CA GLN A 69 9.62 7.31 -2.43
C GLN A 69 10.28 6.39 -1.38
N GLU A 70 11.60 6.52 -1.22
CA GLU A 70 12.37 5.68 -0.29
C GLU A 70 12.01 5.98 1.18
N PHE A 71 11.59 7.20 1.50
CA PHE A 71 11.08 7.51 2.85
C PHE A 71 9.73 6.82 3.16
N ILE A 72 8.88 6.64 2.15
CA ILE A 72 7.65 5.83 2.32
C ILE A 72 8.04 4.38 2.51
N LEU A 73 8.95 3.84 1.69
CA LEU A 73 9.43 2.47 1.86
C LEU A 73 10.09 2.25 3.24
N ALA A 74 10.86 3.21 3.73
CA ALA A 74 11.42 3.20 5.08
C ALA A 74 10.33 3.12 6.17
N SER A 75 9.25 3.89 6.01
CA SER A 75 8.08 3.85 6.88
C SER A 75 7.33 2.52 6.79
N ASP A 76 7.28 1.91 5.60
CA ASP A 76 6.62 0.63 5.36
C ASP A 76 7.33 -0.52 6.08
N VAL A 77 8.65 -0.65 5.91
CA VAL A 77 9.42 -1.78 6.47
C VAL A 77 9.60 -1.74 7.98
N VAL A 78 9.41 -0.57 8.61
CA VAL A 78 9.36 -0.44 10.08
C VAL A 78 7.94 -0.55 10.64
N GLY A 79 6.94 -0.75 9.76
CA GLY A 79 5.53 -0.91 10.13
C GLY A 79 4.80 0.39 10.47
N LEU A 80 5.44 1.56 10.36
CA LEU A 80 4.82 2.85 10.68
C LEU A 80 3.66 3.17 9.74
N SER A 81 3.82 2.91 8.44
CA SER A 81 2.76 3.17 7.45
C SER A 81 1.49 2.39 7.79
N MET A 82 1.62 1.09 8.10
CA MET A 82 0.50 0.25 8.48
C MET A 82 -0.13 0.68 9.81
N LEU A 83 0.68 1.08 10.80
CA LEU A 83 0.16 1.62 12.06
C LEU A 83 -0.67 2.90 11.82
N VAL A 84 -0.17 3.83 11.00
CA VAL A 84 -0.90 5.06 10.64
C VAL A 84 -2.20 4.74 9.91
N VAL A 85 -2.18 3.81 8.95
CA VAL A 85 -3.40 3.34 8.26
C VAL A 85 -4.42 2.82 9.27
N GLN A 86 -4.01 1.95 10.19
CA GLN A 86 -4.93 1.37 11.18
C GLN A 86 -5.51 2.41 12.15
N MET A 87 -4.72 3.40 12.58
CA MET A 87 -5.22 4.46 13.48
C MET A 87 -6.26 5.36 12.82
N ASN A 88 -6.14 5.62 11.51
CA ASN A 88 -6.99 6.54 10.78
C ASN A 88 -8.14 5.87 10.03
N ASN A 89 -8.13 4.54 9.90
CA ASN A 89 -9.16 3.76 9.19
C ASN A 89 -9.81 2.73 10.12
N ARG A 90 -10.33 3.19 11.25
CA ARG A 90 -11.13 2.38 12.19
C ARG A 90 -12.55 2.24 11.65
N PHE A 91 -12.70 1.48 10.58
CA PHE A 91 -13.99 1.23 9.96
C PHE A 91 -14.83 0.26 10.77
N ALA A 92 -16.13 0.20 10.47
CA ALA A 92 -17.01 -0.83 11.00
C ALA A 92 -16.52 -2.23 10.62
N GLU A 93 -16.84 -3.24 11.42
CA GLU A 93 -16.41 -4.63 11.20
C GLU A 93 -16.81 -5.17 9.81
N GLN A 94 -17.93 -4.70 9.26
CA GLN A 94 -18.43 -5.11 7.95
C GLN A 94 -17.69 -4.44 6.79
N ALA A 95 -17.04 -3.29 7.03
CA ALA A 95 -16.34 -2.55 5.99
C ALA A 95 -15.03 -3.25 5.61
N THR A 96 -14.66 -3.17 4.34
CA THR A 96 -13.40 -3.73 3.87
C THR A 96 -12.22 -3.07 4.59
N PRO A 97 -11.30 -3.85 5.18
CA PRO A 97 -10.16 -3.27 5.88
C PRO A 97 -9.22 -2.51 4.92
N ALA A 98 -8.79 -1.32 5.33
CA ALA A 98 -7.74 -0.57 4.63
C ALA A 98 -6.35 -1.20 4.85
N THR A 99 -5.44 -1.06 3.89
CA THR A 99 -4.01 -1.36 4.02
C THR A 99 -3.18 -0.26 3.33
N VAL A 100 -1.86 -0.35 3.37
CA VAL A 100 -0.94 0.68 2.82
C VAL A 100 -1.14 0.91 1.33
N LEU A 101 -0.93 2.14 0.86
CA LEU A 101 -0.92 2.46 -0.58
C LEU A 101 0.24 1.80 -1.32
N GLY A 102 1.40 1.67 -0.65
CA GLY A 102 2.65 1.32 -1.27
C GLY A 102 3.24 2.46 -2.13
N PRO A 103 4.48 2.30 -2.61
CA PRO A 103 5.21 3.38 -3.28
C PRO A 103 4.94 3.50 -4.79
N PHE A 104 4.08 2.65 -5.37
CA PHE A 104 3.95 2.49 -6.82
C PHE A 104 2.60 2.94 -7.41
N HIS A 105 1.75 3.58 -6.60
CA HIS A 105 0.54 4.21 -7.13
C HIS A 105 0.92 5.43 -7.98
N ILE A 106 0.31 5.55 -9.16
CA ILE A 106 0.49 6.67 -10.08
C ILE A 106 -0.89 7.27 -10.35
N ASP A 107 -1.04 8.57 -10.11
CA ASP A 107 -2.28 9.27 -10.42
C ASP A 107 -2.62 9.24 -11.91
N GLY A 108 -3.91 9.26 -12.23
CA GLY A 108 -4.38 9.33 -13.61
C GLY A 108 -4.39 8.00 -14.36
N SER A 109 -4.70 6.89 -13.67
CA SER A 109 -5.10 5.63 -14.31
C SER A 109 -6.20 5.85 -15.38
N PRO A 110 -6.08 5.24 -16.57
CA PRO A 110 -7.05 5.42 -17.65
C PRO A 110 -8.41 4.80 -17.28
N PRO A 111 -9.54 5.38 -17.73
CA PRO A 111 -10.85 4.79 -17.51
C PRO A 111 -11.02 3.50 -18.33
N ALA A 112 -11.65 2.50 -17.72
CA ALA A 112 -11.84 1.18 -18.30
C ALA A 112 -13.32 0.75 -18.23
N PRO A 113 -13.90 0.23 -19.32
CA PRO A 113 -15.24 -0.37 -19.27
C PRO A 113 -15.24 -1.69 -18.49
N PHE A 114 -16.43 -2.18 -18.14
CA PHE A 114 -16.63 -3.44 -17.45
C PHE A 114 -15.92 -4.61 -18.16
N GLY A 115 -15.02 -5.31 -17.47
CA GLY A 115 -14.28 -6.45 -18.03
C GLY A 115 -13.16 -6.08 -19.00
N PHE A 116 -12.81 -4.80 -19.15
CA PHE A 116 -11.64 -4.38 -19.92
C PHE A 116 -10.37 -5.06 -19.40
N ASP A 117 -9.53 -5.52 -20.32
CA ASP A 117 -8.26 -6.17 -20.00
C ASP A 117 -7.14 -5.12 -19.80
N MET A 118 -6.86 -4.73 -18.56
CA MET A 118 -5.83 -3.73 -18.26
C MET A 118 -4.39 -4.24 -18.50
N SER A 119 -4.22 -5.51 -18.87
CA SER A 119 -2.92 -6.04 -19.29
C SER A 119 -2.57 -5.66 -20.72
N GLU A 120 -3.55 -5.31 -21.56
CA GLU A 120 -3.35 -4.89 -22.96
C GLU A 120 -2.34 -5.77 -23.75
N GLY A 121 -2.35 -7.07 -23.50
CA GLY A 121 -1.49 -8.05 -24.18
C GLY A 121 -0.18 -8.41 -23.47
N ILE A 122 0.04 -7.91 -22.24
CA ILE A 122 1.15 -8.36 -21.40
C ILE A 122 0.98 -9.85 -21.07
N ALA A 123 2.06 -10.60 -21.24
CA ALA A 123 2.06 -12.02 -20.95
C ALA A 123 1.80 -12.29 -19.46
N GLY A 124 0.88 -13.22 -19.20
CA GLY A 124 0.53 -13.67 -17.86
C GLY A 124 -0.72 -14.55 -17.89
N THR A 125 -1.00 -15.23 -16.78
CA THR A 125 -2.24 -16.01 -16.63
C THR A 125 -3.42 -15.05 -16.53
N PRO A 126 -4.44 -15.09 -17.40
CA PRO A 126 -5.58 -14.19 -17.29
C PRO A 126 -6.28 -14.33 -15.94
N LEU A 127 -6.61 -13.20 -15.32
CA LEU A 127 -7.27 -13.10 -14.03
C LEU A 127 -8.50 -12.20 -14.16
N PHE A 128 -9.63 -12.70 -13.68
CA PHE A 128 -10.83 -11.91 -13.44
C PHE A 128 -11.02 -11.73 -11.93
N ILE A 129 -11.25 -10.49 -11.51
CA ILE A 129 -11.66 -10.16 -10.14
C ILE A 129 -13.06 -9.57 -10.22
N THR A 130 -14.02 -10.22 -9.56
CA THR A 130 -15.43 -9.84 -9.65
C THR A 130 -16.09 -9.78 -8.29
N GLY A 131 -17.16 -9.01 -8.19
CA GLY A 131 -17.97 -8.93 -6.99
C GLY A 131 -18.85 -7.69 -7.02
N LYS A 132 -19.20 -7.18 -5.84
CA LYS A 132 -20.01 -5.99 -5.66
C LYS A 132 -19.32 -4.93 -4.84
N VAL A 133 -19.64 -3.67 -5.10
CA VAL A 133 -19.35 -2.54 -4.23
C VAL A 133 -20.62 -2.14 -3.51
N THR A 134 -20.60 -2.18 -2.18
CA THR A 134 -21.75 -1.88 -1.32
C THR A 134 -21.34 -0.96 -0.16
N ASP A 135 -22.30 -0.33 0.51
CA ASP A 135 -22.08 0.31 1.80
C ASP A 135 -22.20 -0.68 2.96
N THR A 136 -21.98 -0.22 4.20
CA THR A 136 -22.08 -1.06 5.41
C THR A 136 -23.50 -1.57 5.72
N THR A 137 -24.52 -1.12 4.98
CA THR A 137 -25.90 -1.63 5.05
C THR A 137 -26.19 -2.71 4.00
N GLY A 138 -25.24 -2.97 3.09
CA GLY A 138 -25.39 -3.86 1.95
C GLY A 138 -26.07 -3.19 0.74
N THR A 139 -26.26 -1.87 0.77
CA THR A 139 -26.84 -1.13 -0.36
C THR A 139 -25.78 -1.01 -1.46
N PRO A 140 -26.07 -1.40 -2.71
CA PRO A 140 -25.14 -1.23 -3.83
C PRO A 140 -24.73 0.24 -4.03
N ILE A 141 -23.46 0.47 -4.33
CA ILE A 141 -22.93 1.80 -4.68
C ILE A 141 -22.73 1.84 -6.20
N PRO A 142 -23.72 2.33 -6.97
CA PRO A 142 -23.61 2.40 -8.42
C PRO A 142 -22.54 3.40 -8.84
N ALA A 143 -21.88 3.11 -9.96
CA ALA A 143 -20.82 3.94 -10.54
C ALA A 143 -19.59 4.17 -9.64
N ALA A 144 -19.45 3.46 -8.52
CA ALA A 144 -18.25 3.48 -7.69
C ALA A 144 -17.01 3.17 -8.55
N VAL A 145 -15.99 4.01 -8.43
CA VAL A 145 -14.75 3.93 -9.18
C VAL A 145 -13.75 3.07 -8.41
N LEU A 146 -13.26 2.03 -9.08
CA LEU A 146 -12.18 1.18 -8.60
C LEU A 146 -10.91 1.59 -9.35
N ASP A 147 -10.00 2.32 -8.70
CA ASP A 147 -8.65 2.55 -9.22
C ASP A 147 -7.79 1.33 -8.86
N VAL A 148 -7.36 0.58 -9.88
CA VAL A 148 -6.70 -0.70 -9.75
C VAL A 148 -5.30 -0.60 -10.32
N TRP A 149 -4.30 -1.15 -9.62
CA TRP A 149 -2.93 -1.28 -10.12
C TRP A 149 -2.24 -2.52 -9.56
N GLN A 150 -1.24 -3.05 -10.26
CA GLN A 150 -0.46 -4.20 -9.82
C GLN A 150 0.91 -4.28 -10.51
N ALA A 151 1.76 -5.18 -10.00
CA ALA A 151 2.94 -5.66 -10.71
C ALA A 151 2.56 -6.57 -11.89
N ASP A 152 3.45 -6.68 -12.88
CA ASP A 152 3.34 -7.70 -13.93
C ASP A 152 3.80 -9.09 -13.45
N ALA A 153 3.75 -10.07 -14.36
CA ALA A 153 4.14 -11.46 -14.09
C ALA A 153 5.63 -11.65 -13.75
N SER A 154 6.46 -10.59 -13.83
CA SER A 154 7.85 -10.57 -13.37
C SER A 154 8.02 -9.86 -12.02
N GLY A 155 6.94 -9.35 -11.43
CA GLY A 155 6.99 -8.59 -10.18
C GLY A 155 7.38 -7.12 -10.34
N THR A 156 7.24 -6.54 -11.55
CA THR A 156 7.66 -5.16 -11.82
C THR A 156 6.48 -4.22 -12.08
N TYR A 157 6.48 -3.03 -11.48
CA TYR A 157 5.51 -1.96 -11.74
C TYR A 157 6.01 -0.99 -12.83
N GLU A 158 5.08 -0.30 -13.49
CA GLU A 158 5.36 0.82 -14.43
C GLU A 158 6.33 1.85 -13.84
N ALA A 159 6.18 2.20 -12.56
CA ALA A 159 7.02 3.17 -11.86
C ALA A 159 8.52 2.79 -11.87
N GLN A 160 8.84 1.50 -12.01
CA GLN A 160 10.20 0.97 -12.05
C GLN A 160 10.76 0.87 -13.47
N MET A 161 9.95 1.19 -14.50
CA MET A 161 10.32 1.07 -15.91
C MET A 161 10.52 2.47 -16.51
N PRO A 162 11.76 3.01 -16.51
CA PRO A 162 12.01 4.38 -16.96
C PRO A 162 11.75 4.62 -18.46
N ALA A 163 11.64 3.56 -19.25
CA ALA A 163 11.41 3.62 -20.69
C ALA A 163 9.93 3.54 -21.10
N ILE A 164 9.00 3.43 -20.14
CA ILE A 164 7.56 3.33 -20.40
C ILE A 164 6.89 4.63 -19.94
N ASP A 165 6.17 5.27 -20.87
CA ASP A 165 5.38 6.48 -20.64
C ASP A 165 3.86 6.22 -20.73
N GLU A 166 3.47 4.97 -21.01
CA GLU A 166 2.06 4.53 -21.12
C GLU A 166 1.61 3.82 -19.84
N ALA A 167 0.31 3.91 -19.54
CA ALA A 167 -0.28 3.20 -18.41
C ALA A 167 -0.13 1.69 -18.59
N ARG A 168 0.40 1.00 -17.57
CA ARG A 168 0.66 -0.45 -17.62
C ARG A 168 0.09 -1.13 -16.38
N LEU A 169 -0.85 -2.07 -16.57
CA LEU A 169 -1.52 -2.80 -15.48
C LEU A 169 -2.15 -1.90 -14.42
N ARG A 170 -2.67 -0.75 -14.86
CA ARG A 170 -3.48 0.15 -14.05
C ARG A 170 -4.66 0.69 -14.84
N ALA A 171 -5.81 0.77 -14.20
CA ALA A 171 -7.04 1.29 -14.81
C ALA A 171 -8.08 1.67 -13.76
N LYS A 172 -9.02 2.53 -14.15
CA LYS A 172 -10.20 2.92 -13.35
C LYS A 172 -11.44 2.23 -13.89
N TYR A 173 -11.92 1.21 -13.19
CA TYR A 173 -13.18 0.55 -13.49
C TYR A 173 -14.34 1.24 -12.78
N GLN A 174 -15.57 0.99 -13.25
CA GLN A 174 -16.79 1.47 -12.61
C GLN A 174 -17.73 0.31 -12.29
N ALA A 175 -18.28 0.32 -11.08
CA ALA A 175 -19.36 -0.56 -10.68
C ALA A 175 -20.63 -0.23 -11.49
N ARG A 176 -21.40 -1.26 -11.84
CA ARG A 176 -22.70 -1.13 -12.51
C ARG A 176 -23.78 -0.65 -11.53
N GLU A 177 -24.98 -0.41 -12.06
CA GLU A 177 -26.17 0.02 -11.30
C GLU A 177 -26.51 -0.89 -10.10
N ASP A 178 -26.23 -2.19 -10.21
CA ASP A 178 -26.45 -3.17 -9.13
C ASP A 178 -25.22 -3.36 -8.21
N GLY A 179 -24.23 -2.48 -8.34
CA GLY A 179 -22.96 -2.51 -7.62
C GLY A 179 -21.94 -3.51 -8.18
N THR A 180 -22.29 -4.31 -9.20
CA THR A 180 -21.37 -5.33 -9.72
C THR A 180 -20.19 -4.73 -10.48
N TYR A 181 -19.01 -5.31 -10.31
CA TYR A 181 -17.80 -4.94 -11.05
C TYR A 181 -17.12 -6.17 -11.65
N CYS A 182 -16.30 -5.94 -12.68
CA CYS A 182 -15.45 -6.97 -13.29
C CYS A 182 -14.14 -6.31 -13.74
N VAL A 183 -13.06 -6.64 -13.04
CA VAL A 183 -11.68 -6.29 -13.40
C VAL A 183 -11.09 -7.48 -14.15
N ARG A 184 -10.47 -7.22 -15.29
CA ARG A 184 -9.72 -8.22 -16.06
C ARG A 184 -8.26 -7.79 -16.19
N THR A 185 -7.37 -8.68 -15.83
CA THR A 185 -5.92 -8.45 -15.75
C THR A 185 -5.18 -9.79 -15.88
N ILE A 186 -3.93 -9.86 -15.43
CA ILE A 186 -3.15 -11.08 -15.24
C ILE A 186 -2.92 -11.38 -13.75
N ALA A 187 -2.81 -12.66 -13.41
CA ALA A 187 -2.51 -13.09 -12.06
C ALA A 187 -1.17 -12.47 -11.58
N PRO A 188 -1.15 -11.79 -10.43
CA PRO A 188 0.06 -11.16 -9.91
C PRO A 188 1.06 -12.22 -9.45
N LEU A 189 2.34 -11.85 -9.44
CA LEU A 189 3.38 -12.61 -8.77
C LEU A 189 3.83 -11.87 -7.50
N GLY A 190 4.24 -12.61 -6.48
CA GLY A 190 4.97 -12.02 -5.36
C GLY A 190 6.26 -11.38 -5.85
N TYR A 191 6.66 -10.28 -5.22
CA TYR A 191 7.80 -9.49 -5.68
C TYR A 191 8.57 -8.88 -4.51
N THR A 192 9.81 -8.49 -4.74
CA THR A 192 10.65 -7.86 -3.71
C THR A 192 10.42 -6.35 -3.67
N ILE A 193 10.50 -5.72 -2.50
CA ILE A 193 10.66 -4.27 -2.44
C ILE A 193 11.93 -3.82 -3.18
N PRO A 194 12.08 -2.52 -3.53
CA PRO A 194 13.35 -2.01 -4.07
C PRO A 194 14.54 -2.28 -3.13
N MET A 195 15.47 -3.13 -3.56
CA MET A 195 16.65 -3.53 -2.77
C MET A 195 17.92 -2.73 -3.08
N ASP A 196 17.90 -1.88 -4.10
CA ASP A 196 19.05 -1.08 -4.56
C ASP A 196 19.28 0.21 -3.73
N GLY A 197 18.42 0.49 -2.75
CA GLY A 197 18.43 1.71 -1.93
C GLY A 197 18.92 1.50 -0.50
N PRO A 198 18.95 2.58 0.32
CA PRO A 198 19.26 2.51 1.74
C PRO A 198 18.38 1.55 2.53
N VAL A 199 17.09 1.42 2.18
CA VAL A 199 16.21 0.45 2.85
C VAL A 199 16.66 -0.97 2.54
N GLY A 200 16.89 -1.30 1.28
CA GLY A 200 17.40 -2.62 0.87
C GLY A 200 18.69 -2.99 1.60
N LYS A 201 19.68 -2.08 1.64
CA LYS A 201 20.94 -2.28 2.37
C LYS A 201 20.78 -2.52 3.87
N LEU A 202 19.70 -2.01 4.47
CA LEU A 202 19.38 -2.26 5.87
C LEU A 202 18.73 -3.65 6.03
N ILE A 203 17.78 -3.99 5.16
CA ILE A 203 17.11 -5.29 5.15
C ILE A 203 18.10 -6.44 4.91
N GLU A 204 19.08 -6.27 4.01
CA GLU A 204 20.17 -7.23 3.76
C GLU A 204 20.98 -7.60 5.02
N ARG A 205 20.91 -6.80 6.08
CA ARG A 205 21.59 -7.04 7.37
C ARG A 205 20.73 -7.79 8.37
N THR A 206 19.55 -8.25 7.97
CA THR A 206 18.54 -8.89 8.82
C THR A 206 18.09 -10.21 8.19
N GLU A 207 17.31 -11.00 8.94
CA GLU A 207 16.59 -12.16 8.41
C GLU A 207 15.20 -11.80 7.87
N ILE A 208 14.87 -10.51 7.78
CA ILE A 208 13.58 -10.03 7.25
C ILE A 208 13.52 -10.37 5.76
N SER A 209 12.48 -11.09 5.35
CA SER A 209 12.18 -11.33 3.93
C SER A 209 11.93 -10.00 3.23
N GLU A 210 12.53 -9.79 2.06
CA GLU A 210 12.29 -8.63 1.20
C GLU A 210 11.02 -8.74 0.34
N TYR A 211 10.33 -9.88 0.43
CA TYR A 211 9.20 -10.20 -0.44
C TYR A 211 7.88 -9.68 0.08
N ARG A 212 7.03 -9.31 -0.89
CA ARG A 212 5.60 -9.11 -0.73
C ARG A 212 4.85 -10.27 -1.40
N PRO A 213 3.79 -10.80 -0.78
CA PRO A 213 2.95 -11.84 -1.39
C PRO A 213 2.26 -11.31 -2.66
N ALA A 214 1.82 -12.21 -3.55
CA ALA A 214 1.10 -11.84 -4.77
C ALA A 214 -0.21 -11.09 -4.43
N HIS A 215 -0.38 -9.87 -4.98
CA HIS A 215 -1.56 -9.04 -4.70
C HIS A 215 -1.92 -8.08 -5.83
N VAL A 216 -3.16 -7.60 -5.78
CA VAL A 216 -3.69 -6.52 -6.63
C VAL A 216 -4.16 -5.39 -5.73
N HIS A 217 -3.80 -4.14 -6.07
CA HIS A 217 -4.21 -2.97 -5.31
C HIS A 217 -5.55 -2.41 -5.78
N PHE A 218 -6.28 -1.81 -4.85
CA PHE A 218 -7.54 -1.14 -5.08
C PHE A 218 -7.58 0.17 -4.28
N MET A 219 -8.09 1.22 -4.92
CA MET A 219 -8.44 2.47 -4.25
C MET A 219 -9.84 2.91 -4.65
N PHE A 220 -10.61 3.31 -3.64
CA PHE A 220 -11.93 3.92 -3.76
C PHE A 220 -11.87 5.30 -3.12
N ASP A 221 -12.24 6.33 -3.87
CA ASP A 221 -12.28 7.72 -3.42
C ASP A 221 -13.65 8.31 -3.78
N GLU A 222 -14.68 7.68 -3.20
CA GLU A 222 -16.09 7.95 -3.51
C GLU A 222 -16.66 9.04 -2.61
N THR A 223 -17.39 9.98 -3.20
CA THR A 223 -18.02 11.07 -2.45
C THR A 223 -19.04 10.51 -1.46
N GLY A 224 -18.94 10.91 -0.19
CA GLY A 224 -19.81 10.43 0.90
C GLY A 224 -19.34 9.13 1.55
N TYR A 225 -18.19 8.59 1.14
CA TYR A 225 -17.55 7.43 1.76
C TYR A 225 -16.12 7.75 2.18
N LYS A 226 -15.65 7.15 3.28
CA LYS A 226 -14.25 7.21 3.67
C LYS A 226 -13.41 6.58 2.55
N LYS A 227 -12.37 7.28 2.12
CA LYS A 227 -11.39 6.76 1.14
C LYS A 227 -10.86 5.39 1.60
N LEU A 228 -10.99 4.38 0.75
CA LEU A 228 -10.49 3.03 0.99
C LEU A 228 -9.31 2.76 0.08
N ILE A 229 -8.15 2.49 0.66
CA ILE A 229 -6.99 1.91 -0.03
C ILE A 229 -6.82 0.51 0.51
N THR A 230 -6.80 -0.49 -0.35
CA THR A 230 -6.69 -1.89 0.07
C THR A 230 -6.03 -2.78 -0.98
N HIS A 231 -5.74 -4.02 -0.63
CA HIS A 231 -5.19 -5.04 -1.52
C HIS A 231 -6.03 -6.31 -1.44
N LEU A 232 -6.04 -7.10 -2.51
CA LEU A 232 -6.45 -8.50 -2.45
C LEU A 232 -5.23 -9.38 -2.65
N PHE A 233 -4.98 -10.28 -1.71
CA PHE A 233 -3.86 -11.21 -1.71
C PHE A 233 -4.32 -12.58 -2.18
N GLN A 234 -3.52 -13.25 -3.02
CA GLN A 234 -3.82 -14.60 -3.44
C GLN A 234 -3.67 -15.57 -2.25
N LYS A 235 -4.70 -16.36 -1.97
CA LYS A 235 -4.64 -17.41 -0.95
C LYS A 235 -3.57 -18.46 -1.28
N ASP A 236 -2.91 -18.95 -0.24
CA ASP A 236 -1.89 -20.02 -0.32
C ASP A 236 -0.66 -19.64 -1.18
N THR A 237 -0.42 -18.33 -1.37
CA THR A 237 0.81 -17.81 -2.00
C THR A 237 1.94 -17.65 -0.97
N ASP A 238 3.17 -17.60 -1.45
CA ASP A 238 4.34 -17.38 -0.61
C ASP A 238 4.28 -16.01 0.10
N TYR A 239 4.89 -15.93 1.29
CA TYR A 239 5.08 -14.69 2.06
C TYR A 239 3.83 -14.04 2.65
N LEU A 240 2.68 -14.72 2.70
CA LEU A 240 1.47 -14.20 3.36
C LEU A 240 1.68 -13.89 4.84
N ASP A 241 2.49 -14.69 5.54
CA ASP A 241 2.81 -14.55 6.96
C ASP A 241 4.06 -13.71 7.23
N SER A 242 4.76 -13.28 6.18
CA SER A 242 6.04 -12.57 6.25
C SER A 242 6.12 -11.36 5.32
N ASP A 243 5.00 -10.75 4.95
CA ASP A 243 4.97 -9.56 4.09
C ASP A 243 5.82 -8.44 4.70
N VAL A 244 6.86 -8.02 3.99
CA VAL A 244 7.87 -7.07 4.49
C VAL A 244 7.30 -5.70 4.91
N VAL A 245 6.10 -5.36 4.42
CA VAL A 245 5.41 -4.11 4.76
C VAL A 245 4.21 -4.29 5.69
N PHE A 246 4.00 -5.49 6.23
CA PHE A 246 2.91 -5.80 7.17
C PHE A 246 1.50 -5.55 6.61
N GLY A 247 1.33 -5.66 5.29
CA GLY A 247 0.13 -5.26 4.57
C GLY A 247 -1.01 -6.29 4.55
N VAL A 248 -0.70 -7.55 4.86
CA VAL A 248 -1.65 -8.68 4.82
C VAL A 248 -2.63 -8.62 5.98
N LYS A 249 -3.91 -8.91 5.68
CA LYS A 249 -4.98 -9.10 6.65
C LYS A 249 -5.81 -10.30 6.22
N ASP A 250 -6.28 -11.11 7.16
CA ASP A 250 -7.06 -12.33 6.86
C ASP A 250 -8.25 -12.07 5.93
N ALA A 251 -9.00 -10.99 6.18
CA ALA A 251 -10.16 -10.60 5.38
C ALA A 251 -9.83 -10.15 3.94
N LEU A 252 -8.54 -10.00 3.61
CA LEU A 252 -8.04 -9.59 2.29
C LEU A 252 -7.38 -10.75 1.54
N ILE A 253 -7.33 -11.96 2.12
CA ILE A 253 -6.81 -13.17 1.47
C ILE A 253 -7.94 -13.85 0.70
N VAL A 254 -7.81 -13.94 -0.62
CA VAL A 254 -8.86 -14.36 -1.54
C VAL A 254 -8.44 -15.61 -2.32
N PRO A 255 -9.29 -16.63 -2.46
CA PRO A 255 -8.97 -17.78 -3.31
C PRO A 255 -8.98 -17.39 -4.79
N PHE A 256 -7.92 -17.77 -5.48
CA PHE A 256 -7.76 -17.58 -6.93
C PHE A 256 -8.01 -18.94 -7.58
N ILE A 257 -9.21 -19.11 -8.14
CA ILE A 257 -9.70 -20.41 -8.63
C ILE A 257 -9.42 -20.54 -10.13
N GLU A 258 -8.76 -21.62 -10.53
CA GLU A 258 -8.53 -21.93 -11.94
C GLU A 258 -9.81 -22.39 -12.64
N HIS A 259 -10.01 -21.92 -13.86
CA HIS A 259 -11.08 -22.28 -14.77
C HIS A 259 -10.51 -22.71 -16.13
N ALA A 260 -11.13 -23.74 -16.72
CA ALA A 260 -10.86 -24.14 -18.09
C ALA A 260 -11.33 -23.06 -19.10
N PRO A 261 -10.85 -23.09 -20.36
CA PRO A 261 -11.39 -22.24 -21.42
C PRO A 261 -12.92 -22.32 -21.50
N GLY A 262 -13.58 -21.19 -21.68
CA GLY A 262 -15.04 -21.11 -21.66
C GLY A 262 -15.58 -19.71 -21.43
N PRO A 263 -16.88 -19.58 -21.10
CA PRO A 263 -17.51 -18.30 -20.80
C PRO A 263 -16.77 -17.55 -19.68
N SER A 264 -16.52 -16.26 -19.89
CA SER A 264 -15.85 -15.40 -18.91
C SER A 264 -16.82 -14.47 -18.16
N PRO A 265 -16.46 -13.99 -16.97
CA PRO A 265 -17.34 -13.14 -16.15
C PRO A 265 -17.72 -11.79 -16.77
N ASP A 266 -16.95 -11.31 -17.74
CA ASP A 266 -17.24 -10.12 -18.53
C ASP A 266 -18.36 -10.33 -19.59
N GLY A 267 -18.86 -11.56 -19.74
CA GLY A 267 -19.83 -11.96 -20.76
C GLY A 267 -19.21 -12.42 -22.07
N GLY A 268 -17.88 -12.48 -22.14
CA GLY A 268 -17.12 -13.01 -23.26
C GLY A 268 -16.86 -14.52 -23.19
N VAL A 269 -15.83 -14.96 -23.92
CA VAL A 269 -15.31 -16.32 -23.92
C VAL A 269 -13.79 -16.26 -23.91
N MET A 270 -13.16 -17.04 -23.03
CA MET A 270 -11.72 -17.27 -23.01
C MET A 270 -11.39 -18.56 -23.77
N ASP A 271 -10.41 -18.49 -24.66
CA ASP A 271 -9.87 -19.61 -25.43
C ASP A 271 -8.75 -20.37 -24.70
N GLN A 272 -8.30 -19.83 -23.56
CA GLN A 272 -7.28 -20.37 -22.67
C GLN A 272 -7.80 -20.47 -21.22
N PRO A 273 -7.17 -21.28 -20.36
CA PRO A 273 -7.46 -21.27 -18.94
C PRO A 273 -7.30 -19.88 -18.34
N PHE A 274 -8.12 -19.57 -17.33
CA PHE A 274 -8.07 -18.30 -16.62
C PHE A 274 -8.32 -18.52 -15.12
N VAL A 275 -8.03 -17.51 -14.32
CA VAL A 275 -8.22 -17.51 -12.88
C VAL A 275 -9.35 -16.56 -12.51
N LEU A 276 -10.16 -16.94 -11.53
CA LEU A 276 -11.24 -16.12 -10.98
C LEU A 276 -11.02 -15.89 -9.49
N ALA A 277 -11.05 -14.63 -9.08
CA ALA A 277 -11.16 -14.21 -7.70
C ALA A 277 -12.51 -13.51 -7.49
N HIS A 278 -13.18 -13.81 -6.39
CA HIS A 278 -14.44 -13.15 -6.01
C HIS A 278 -14.26 -12.39 -4.69
N TYR A 279 -14.64 -11.12 -4.68
CA TYR A 279 -14.56 -10.27 -3.50
C TYR A 279 -15.62 -9.17 -3.51
N ASP A 280 -16.36 -9.02 -2.41
CA ASP A 280 -17.31 -7.91 -2.26
C ASP A 280 -16.64 -6.81 -1.43
N PHE A 281 -16.53 -5.62 -2.02
CA PHE A 281 -16.03 -4.42 -1.34
C PHE A 281 -17.17 -3.74 -0.58
N VAL A 282 -16.90 -3.38 0.67
CA VAL A 282 -17.83 -2.68 1.54
C VAL A 282 -17.20 -1.36 1.96
N LEU A 283 -17.75 -0.25 1.46
CA LEU A 283 -17.26 1.11 1.75
C LEU A 283 -17.92 1.66 3.02
N GLN A 284 -17.11 2.29 3.87
CA GLN A 284 -17.56 2.96 5.08
C GLN A 284 -18.10 4.35 4.72
N PRO A 285 -19.36 4.70 5.02
CA PRO A 285 -19.86 6.06 4.83
C PRO A 285 -19.04 7.10 5.63
N GLU A 286 -18.93 8.33 5.12
CA GLU A 286 -18.47 9.47 5.92
C GLU A 286 -19.47 9.80 7.03
N ASP A 287 -18.98 10.41 8.11
CA ASP A 287 -19.80 10.83 9.26
C ASP A 287 -20.53 12.14 8.96
#